data_AF-A0A7Y5GTK7-F1
#
_entry.id   AF-A0A7Y5GTK7-F1
#
_cell.length_a   1.000
_cell.length_b   1.000
_cell.length_c   1.000
_cell.angle_alpha   90.00
_cell.angle_beta   90.00
_cell.angle_gamma   90.00
#
_symmetry.space_group_name_H-M   'P 1'
#
loop_
_entity.id
_entity.type
_entity.pdbx_description
1 polymer ?
#
loop_
_entity_poly.entity_id
_entity_poly.type
_entity_poly.pdbx_seq_one_letter_code
_entity_poly.pdbx_strand_id
1 'polypeptide(L)'
;MIEYIFINLVIATGIAADAVIVTLAKLNRFSSWAVVWRWSGAVGLTHWLFPFCGFVGGWILLSYDTLRAGVFLVAAALMALLSLNAYRNALKTPKEGVSAAGSKDLEPRFPTLGLVWAVSVDALVTGPGKVPAAATWTTNEIVLSFPIVGAMVGTYVLSAAVIALIVNGRVAALGIRHQYSRRVTNTRTFFLFLETCAFAVFAALGLDRAAAILFPVIPHGIIVWSGPLVTATAWIILGRRLRASQTADNGDVEK
;
A
#
# COMPACT_ATOMS: atom_id res chain seq x y z
N MET A 1 0.14 30.80 -3.93
CA MET A 1 0.90 30.15 -2.83
C MET A 1 0.03 29.31 -1.92
N ILE A 2 -1.03 29.83 -1.28
CA ILE A 2 -1.91 29.04 -0.39
C ILE A 2 -2.55 27.87 -1.14
N GLU A 3 -3.10 28.12 -2.33
CA GLU A 3 -3.68 27.09 -3.19
C GLU A 3 -2.68 25.99 -3.55
N TYR A 4 -1.46 26.35 -3.96
CA TYR A 4 -0.38 25.41 -4.24
C TYR A 4 -0.07 24.50 -3.04
N ILE A 5 0.05 25.06 -1.83
CA ILE A 5 0.31 24.29 -0.61
C ILE A 5 -0.87 23.35 -0.31
N PHE A 6 -2.10 23.86 -0.41
CA PHE A 6 -3.31 23.09 -0.14
C PHE A 6 -3.47 21.92 -1.11
N ILE A 7 -3.25 22.13 -2.42
CA ILE A 7 -3.30 21.07 -3.42
C ILE A 7 -2.24 20.00 -3.14
N ASN A 8 -1.00 20.40 -2.83
CA ASN A 8 0.05 19.45 -2.46
C ASN A 8 -0.29 18.64 -1.21
N LEU A 9 -0.93 19.26 -0.20
CA LEU A 9 -1.39 18.58 1.00
C LEU A 9 -2.46 17.53 0.69
N VAL A 10 -3.46 17.88 -0.12
CA VAL A 10 -4.54 16.97 -0.53
C VAL A 10 -3.97 15.79 -1.32
N ILE A 11 -3.08 16.06 -2.28
CA ILE A 11 -2.40 15.02 -3.06
C ILE A 11 -1.56 14.11 -2.15
N ALA A 12 -0.73 14.69 -1.27
CA ALA A 12 0.08 13.92 -0.34
C ALA A 12 -0.77 13.05 0.59
N THR A 13 -1.91 13.55 1.05
CA THR A 13 -2.85 12.78 1.88
C THR A 13 -3.42 11.59 1.11
N GLY A 14 -3.86 11.83 -0.13
CA GLY A 14 -4.42 10.79 -0.99
C GLY A 14 -3.42 9.67 -1.29
N ILE A 15 -2.18 10.05 -1.65
CA ILE A 15 -1.13 9.07 -1.98
C ILE A 15 -0.61 8.39 -0.71
N ALA A 16 -0.44 9.09 0.42
CA ALA A 16 0.07 8.46 1.64
C ALA A 16 -0.88 7.43 2.28
N ALA A 17 -2.15 7.39 1.87
CA ALA A 17 -3.17 6.58 2.52
C ALA A 17 -2.83 5.08 2.51
N ASP A 18 -2.34 4.56 1.38
CA ASP A 18 -1.99 3.14 1.25
C ASP A 18 -0.75 2.79 2.10
N ALA A 19 0.29 3.63 2.08
CA ALA A 19 1.50 3.47 2.85
C ALA A 19 1.21 3.54 4.36
N VAL A 20 0.31 4.43 4.79
CA VAL A 20 -0.16 4.50 6.18
C VAL A 20 -0.93 3.23 6.55
N ILE A 21 -1.85 2.77 5.69
CA ILE A 21 -2.60 1.51 5.89
C ILE A 21 -1.64 0.33 6.03
N VAL A 22 -0.64 0.20 5.16
CA VAL A 22 0.36 -0.88 5.21
C VAL A 22 1.24 -0.78 6.46
N THR A 23 1.59 0.43 6.86
CA THR A 23 2.32 0.68 8.12
C THR A 23 1.52 0.17 9.31
N LEU A 24 0.24 0.52 9.37
CA LEU A 24 -0.68 0.07 10.43
C LEU A 24 -1.09 -1.41 10.30
N ALA A 25 -1.00 -2.04 9.13
CA ALA A 25 -1.17 -3.48 8.99
C ALA A 25 -0.01 -4.27 9.60
N LYS A 26 1.14 -3.62 9.78
CA LYS A 26 2.41 -4.23 10.20
C LYS A 26 2.88 -3.73 11.58
N LEU A 27 1.95 -3.43 12.49
CA LEU A 27 2.26 -2.88 13.83
C LEU A 27 3.36 -3.66 14.56
N ASN A 28 3.35 -4.99 14.46
CA ASN A 28 4.28 -5.88 15.13
C ASN A 28 5.73 -5.81 14.59
N ARG A 29 5.98 -5.13 13.47
CA ARG A 29 7.31 -4.96 12.86
C ARG A 29 8.07 -3.77 13.40
N PHE A 30 7.39 -2.80 14.01
CA PHE A 30 8.00 -1.58 14.53
C PHE A 30 8.43 -1.81 15.99
N SER A 31 9.67 -2.24 16.20
CA SER A 31 10.25 -2.54 17.53
C SER A 31 11.24 -1.48 18.02
N SER A 32 11.74 -0.62 17.14
CA SER A 32 12.72 0.41 17.48
C SER A 32 12.59 1.67 16.61
N TRP A 33 13.14 2.78 17.10
CA TRP A 33 13.19 4.04 16.34
C TRP A 33 13.96 3.93 15.02
N ALA A 34 15.01 3.10 14.98
CA ALA A 34 15.72 2.82 13.74
C ALA A 34 14.79 2.18 12.68
N VAL A 35 13.79 1.38 13.10
CA VAL A 35 12.75 0.85 12.20
C VAL A 35 11.89 1.93 11.62
N VAL A 36 11.38 2.77 12.51
CA VAL A 36 10.48 3.85 12.18
C VAL A 36 11.14 4.78 11.15
N TRP A 37 12.35 5.26 11.41
CA TRP A 37 13.06 6.19 10.53
C TRP A 37 13.45 5.60 9.17
N ARG A 38 13.94 4.36 9.13
CA ARG A 38 14.30 3.72 7.85
C ARG A 38 13.07 3.47 6.99
N TRP A 39 11.95 3.04 7.59
CA TRP A 39 10.71 2.80 6.87
C TRP A 39 10.12 4.11 6.33
N SER A 40 9.89 5.10 7.20
CA SER A 40 9.31 6.38 6.79
C SER A 40 10.20 7.13 5.81
N GLY A 41 11.52 7.11 6.01
CA GLY A 41 12.49 7.71 5.08
C GLY A 41 12.48 7.03 3.71
N ALA A 42 12.47 5.69 3.66
CA ALA A 42 12.42 4.96 2.39
C ALA A 42 11.11 5.23 1.63
N VAL A 43 9.96 5.23 2.32
CA VAL A 43 8.66 5.52 1.71
C VAL A 43 8.58 6.98 1.25
N GLY A 44 8.98 7.95 2.09
CA GLY A 44 9.00 9.36 1.71
C GLY A 44 9.92 9.65 0.51
N LEU A 45 11.10 9.03 0.48
CA LEU A 45 12.04 9.17 -0.63
C LEU A 45 11.49 8.59 -1.93
N THR A 46 10.86 7.43 -1.89
CA THR A 46 10.24 6.83 -3.08
C THR A 46 9.03 7.62 -3.56
N HIS A 47 8.26 8.23 -2.66
CA HIS A 47 7.16 9.14 -2.99
C HIS A 47 7.61 10.53 -3.46
N TRP A 48 8.89 10.84 -3.36
CA TRP A 48 9.50 11.95 -4.07
C TRP A 48 10.00 11.48 -5.44
N LEU A 49 10.92 10.51 -5.46
CA LEU A 49 11.66 10.13 -6.65
C LEU A 49 10.79 9.44 -7.69
N PHE A 50 9.86 8.57 -7.30
CA PHE A 50 9.08 7.80 -8.28
C PHE A 50 8.10 8.69 -9.03
N PRO A 51 7.29 9.56 -8.40
CA PRO A 51 6.46 10.48 -9.17
C PRO A 51 7.28 11.46 -10.01
N PHE A 52 8.46 11.89 -9.54
CA PHE A 52 9.34 12.76 -10.34
C PHE A 52 9.86 12.03 -11.60
N CYS A 53 10.41 10.83 -11.43
CA CYS A 53 10.83 9.98 -12.54
C CYS A 53 9.66 9.61 -13.45
N GLY A 54 8.49 9.32 -12.89
CA GLY A 54 7.26 9.02 -13.62
C GLY A 54 6.70 10.23 -14.36
N PHE A 55 6.90 11.44 -13.86
CA PHE A 55 6.52 12.68 -14.54
C PHE A 55 7.48 12.99 -15.70
N VAL A 56 8.80 12.92 -15.46
CA VAL A 56 9.82 13.14 -16.50
C VAL A 56 9.77 12.03 -17.55
N GLY A 57 9.71 10.77 -17.13
CA GLY A 57 9.52 9.62 -18.00
C GLY A 57 8.16 9.66 -18.69
N GLY A 58 7.13 10.09 -17.97
CA GLY A 58 5.78 10.35 -18.50
C GLY A 58 5.79 11.35 -19.65
N TRP A 59 6.54 12.45 -19.52
CA TRP A 59 6.73 13.42 -20.59
C TRP A 59 7.33 12.79 -21.86
N ILE A 60 8.29 11.87 -21.71
CA ILE A 60 8.86 11.11 -22.83
C ILE A 60 7.84 10.09 -23.37
N LEU A 61 7.08 9.44 -22.50
CA LEU A 61 6.05 8.45 -22.84
C LEU A 61 4.83 9.07 -23.54
N LEU A 62 4.51 10.34 -23.28
CA LEU A 62 3.44 11.06 -23.97
C LEU A 62 3.67 11.15 -25.48
N SER A 63 4.93 11.05 -25.93
CA SER A 63 5.29 11.04 -27.35
C SER A 63 5.08 9.69 -28.03
N TYR A 64 4.82 8.60 -27.27
CA TYR A 64 4.73 7.24 -27.79
C TYR A 64 3.60 6.43 -27.14
N ASP A 65 2.43 6.44 -27.79
CA ASP A 65 1.21 5.78 -27.29
C ASP A 65 1.41 4.31 -26.91
N THR A 66 2.07 3.52 -27.77
CA THR A 66 2.31 2.10 -27.51
C THR A 66 3.17 1.86 -26.26
N LEU A 67 4.19 2.70 -26.05
CA LEU A 67 5.07 2.61 -24.88
C LEU A 67 4.31 3.02 -23.61
N ARG A 68 3.48 4.07 -23.70
CA ARG A 68 2.59 4.51 -22.63
C ARG A 68 1.60 3.42 -22.22
N ALA A 69 0.97 2.74 -23.18
CA ALA A 69 0.10 1.61 -22.91
C ALA A 69 0.85 0.44 -22.25
N GLY A 70 2.07 0.13 -22.71
CA GLY A 70 2.92 -0.90 -22.12
C GLY A 70 3.23 -0.65 -20.64
N VAL A 71 3.55 0.61 -20.27
CA VAL A 71 3.79 0.99 -18.87
C VAL A 71 2.54 0.76 -18.01
N PHE A 72 1.35 1.14 -18.48
CA PHE A 72 0.10 0.90 -17.76
C PHE A 72 -0.23 -0.58 -17.60
N LEU A 73 0.03 -1.41 -18.63
CA LEU A 73 -0.15 -2.87 -18.53
C LEU A 73 0.80 -3.51 -17.53
N VAL A 74 2.08 -3.11 -17.54
CA VAL A 74 3.08 -3.60 -16.58
C VAL A 74 2.68 -3.21 -15.16
N ALA A 75 2.31 -1.95 -14.94
CA ALA A 75 1.82 -1.49 -13.63
C ALA A 75 0.59 -2.28 -13.16
N ALA A 76 -0.39 -2.51 -14.05
CA ALA A 76 -1.58 -3.28 -13.74
C ALA A 76 -1.26 -4.74 -13.36
N ALA A 77 -0.37 -5.38 -14.12
CA ALA A 77 0.07 -6.75 -13.83
C ALA A 77 0.78 -6.84 -12.47
N LEU A 78 1.65 -5.89 -12.17
CA LEU A 78 2.36 -5.82 -10.89
C LEU A 78 1.39 -5.62 -9.72
N MET A 79 0.42 -4.70 -9.84
CA MET A 79 -0.62 -4.50 -8.82
C MET A 79 -1.48 -5.74 -8.61
N ALA A 80 -1.86 -6.44 -9.69
CA ALA A 80 -2.59 -7.70 -9.59
C ALA A 80 -1.77 -8.79 -8.88
N LEU A 81 -0.48 -8.91 -9.19
CA LEU A 81 0.43 -9.86 -8.53
C LEU A 81 0.63 -9.54 -7.05
N LEU A 82 0.79 -8.26 -6.69
CA LEU A 82 0.91 -7.80 -5.31
C LEU A 82 -0.38 -8.08 -4.53
N SER A 83 -1.54 -7.78 -5.12
CA SER A 83 -2.86 -8.08 -4.57
C SER A 83 -3.04 -9.58 -4.32
N LEU A 84 -2.67 -10.43 -5.28
CA LEU A 84 -2.70 -11.89 -5.13
C LEU A 84 -1.76 -12.38 -4.01
N ASN A 85 -0.56 -11.79 -3.89
CA ASN A 85 0.38 -12.13 -2.82
C ASN A 85 -0.15 -11.70 -1.45
N ALA A 86 -0.75 -10.51 -1.33
CA ALA A 86 -1.39 -10.03 -0.11
C ALA A 86 -2.52 -10.99 0.32
N TYR A 87 -3.38 -11.38 -0.62
CA TYR A 87 -4.46 -12.35 -0.39
C TYR A 87 -3.93 -13.73 0.03
N ARG A 88 -2.92 -14.27 -0.67
CA ARG A 88 -2.28 -15.55 -0.29
C ARG A 88 -1.64 -15.50 1.09
N ASN A 89 -1.05 -14.38 1.48
CA ASN A 89 -0.47 -14.20 2.80
C ASN A 89 -1.53 -14.08 3.90
N ALA A 90 -2.73 -13.58 3.58
CA ALA A 90 -3.86 -13.58 4.49
C ALA A 90 -4.46 -15.00 4.68
N LEU A 91 -4.40 -15.84 3.64
CA LEU A 91 -4.86 -17.24 3.67
C LEU A 91 -3.96 -18.17 4.47
N LYS A 92 -2.66 -17.86 4.59
CA LYS A 92 -1.74 -18.58 5.47
C LYS A 92 -2.16 -18.30 6.92
N THR A 93 -3.09 -19.11 7.43
CA THR A 93 -3.39 -19.18 8.85
C THR A 93 -2.07 -19.35 9.61
N PRO A 94 -1.86 -18.67 10.75
CA PRO A 94 -0.75 -18.95 11.63
C PRO A 94 -0.99 -20.33 12.26
N LYS A 95 -0.82 -21.40 11.48
CA LYS A 95 -0.66 -22.74 12.02
C LYS A 95 0.78 -22.81 12.50
N GLU A 96 0.92 -23.11 13.79
CA GLU A 96 2.13 -23.51 14.51
C GLU A 96 3.01 -22.38 15.10
N GLY A 97 2.96 -22.31 16.45
CA GLY A 97 4.01 -21.84 17.37
C GLY A 97 4.22 -20.32 17.45
N VAL A 98 4.22 -19.65 18.59
CA VAL A 98 4.86 -20.04 19.86
C VAL A 98 6.04 -20.98 19.63
N SER A 99 6.90 -20.67 18.65
CA SER A 99 8.30 -21.03 18.82
C SER A 99 8.91 -19.90 19.65
N ALA A 100 9.45 -20.32 20.78
CA ALA A 100 9.92 -19.55 21.89
C ALA A 100 10.78 -18.34 21.50
N ALA A 101 10.83 -17.38 22.42
CA ALA A 101 12.03 -16.59 22.61
C ALA A 101 13.27 -17.50 22.51
N GLY A 102 14.05 -17.42 21.43
CA GLY A 102 15.23 -18.28 21.29
C GLY A 102 15.91 -18.36 19.93
N SER A 103 15.20 -18.34 18.79
CA SER A 103 15.90 -18.38 17.49
C SER A 103 16.32 -16.97 17.06
N LYS A 104 17.62 -16.68 17.20
CA LYS A 104 18.32 -15.56 16.56
C LYS A 104 18.37 -15.67 15.03
N ASP A 105 17.80 -16.71 14.45
CA ASP A 105 17.88 -16.98 13.03
C ASP A 105 16.54 -16.66 12.34
N LEU A 106 16.64 -15.73 11.39
CA LEU A 106 15.57 -15.21 10.53
C LEU A 106 14.73 -14.10 11.17
N GLU A 107 15.35 -13.10 11.80
CA GLU A 107 14.76 -11.75 11.75
C GLU A 107 14.49 -11.43 10.27
N PRO A 108 13.22 -11.26 9.85
CA PRO A 108 12.95 -10.90 8.47
C PRO A 108 13.55 -9.52 8.28
N ARG A 109 14.65 -9.47 7.51
CA ARG A 109 15.32 -8.24 7.10
C ARG A 109 14.23 -7.24 6.72
N PHE A 110 14.15 -6.22 7.55
CA PHE A 110 13.59 -4.89 7.32
C PHE A 110 13.34 -4.51 5.87
N PRO A 111 12.34 -3.64 5.65
CA PRO A 111 11.40 -3.77 4.54
C PRO A 111 12.15 -4.17 3.29
N THR A 112 11.93 -5.41 2.84
CA THR A 112 12.44 -5.84 1.55
C THR A 112 12.12 -4.73 0.56
N LEU A 113 13.10 -4.30 -0.24
CA LEU A 113 12.92 -3.25 -1.23
C LEU A 113 11.60 -3.41 -2.00
N GLY A 114 11.19 -4.66 -2.25
CA GLY A 114 9.90 -5.03 -2.82
C GLY A 114 8.65 -4.55 -2.07
N LEU A 115 8.65 -4.43 -0.74
CA LEU A 115 7.53 -3.87 0.02
C LEU A 115 7.45 -2.34 -0.12
N VAL A 116 8.59 -1.64 0.02
CA VAL A 116 8.64 -0.18 -0.23
C VAL A 116 8.21 0.09 -1.66
N TRP A 117 8.71 -0.71 -2.60
CA TRP A 117 8.36 -0.61 -4.00
C TRP A 117 6.87 -0.90 -4.23
N ALA A 118 6.29 -1.92 -3.60
CA ALA A 118 4.87 -2.26 -3.71
C ALA A 118 3.95 -1.10 -3.30
N VAL A 119 4.29 -0.40 -2.21
CA VAL A 119 3.52 0.77 -1.72
C VAL A 119 3.91 2.08 -2.38
N SER A 120 4.85 2.08 -3.33
CA SER A 120 5.29 3.29 -4.02
C SER A 120 5.11 3.20 -5.53
N VAL A 121 4.72 2.04 -6.06
CA VAL A 121 4.49 1.85 -7.49
C VAL A 121 3.24 2.61 -7.94
N ASP A 122 2.28 2.83 -7.05
CA ASP A 122 1.15 3.73 -7.27
C ASP A 122 1.62 5.20 -7.43
N ALA A 123 2.63 5.62 -6.68
CA ALA A 123 3.26 6.94 -6.77
C ALA A 123 3.93 7.15 -8.14
N LEU A 124 4.56 6.10 -8.70
CA LEU A 124 5.12 6.13 -10.05
C LEU A 124 4.03 6.37 -11.11
N VAL A 125 2.88 5.69 -10.96
CA VAL A 125 1.74 5.75 -11.90
C VAL A 125 0.89 7.02 -11.72
N THR A 126 0.89 7.62 -10.52
CA THR A 126 0.16 8.87 -10.22
C THR A 126 0.96 10.12 -10.60
N GLY A 127 2.24 10.01 -10.97
CA GLY A 127 3.04 11.12 -11.53
C GLY A 127 2.33 11.85 -12.69
N PRO A 128 1.85 11.13 -13.72
CA PRO A 128 0.97 11.68 -14.77
C PRO A 128 -0.36 12.26 -14.24
N GLY A 129 -0.88 11.75 -13.13
CA GLY A 129 -2.09 12.25 -12.48
C GLY A 129 -1.94 13.64 -11.85
N LYS A 130 -0.70 14.11 -11.61
CA LYS A 130 -0.42 15.50 -11.23
C LYS A 130 -0.51 16.48 -12.41
N VAL A 131 -0.49 16.01 -13.66
CA VAL A 131 -0.47 16.86 -14.87
C VAL A 131 -1.64 17.86 -14.93
N PRO A 132 -2.90 17.49 -14.62
CA PRO A 132 -4.00 18.45 -14.60
C PRO A 132 -3.84 19.53 -13.52
N ALA A 133 -3.34 19.16 -12.33
CA ALA A 133 -3.08 20.11 -11.26
C ALA A 133 -1.86 21.01 -11.56
N ALA A 134 -0.87 20.47 -12.26
CA ALA A 134 0.34 21.15 -12.69
C ALA A 134 0.12 22.08 -13.90
N ALA A 135 -1.04 22.04 -14.56
CA ALA A 135 -1.31 22.81 -15.76
C ALA A 135 -1.26 24.33 -15.55
N THR A 136 -1.51 24.80 -14.32
CA THR A 136 -1.45 26.22 -13.95
C THR A 136 -0.15 26.60 -13.21
N TRP A 137 0.73 25.63 -12.97
CA TRP A 137 1.95 25.82 -12.17
C TRP A 137 3.14 26.18 -13.05
N THR A 138 4.04 26.99 -12.53
CA THR A 138 5.35 27.22 -13.11
C THR A 138 6.22 25.96 -13.04
N THR A 139 7.25 25.87 -13.88
CA THR A 139 8.21 24.75 -13.85
C THR A 139 8.83 24.54 -12.45
N ASN A 140 9.16 25.62 -11.76
CA ASN A 140 9.73 25.56 -10.41
C ASN A 140 8.74 24.98 -9.40
N GLU A 141 7.46 25.40 -9.47
CA GLU A 141 6.40 24.84 -8.63
C GLU A 141 6.19 23.35 -8.90
N ILE A 142 6.22 22.93 -10.17
CA ILE A 142 6.13 21.50 -10.53
C ILE A 142 7.29 20.71 -9.91
N VAL A 143 8.53 21.15 -10.11
CA VAL A 143 9.72 20.45 -9.61
C VAL A 143 9.75 20.41 -8.09
N LEU A 144 9.43 21.52 -7.42
CA LEU A 144 9.40 21.58 -5.95
C LEU A 144 8.23 20.82 -5.34
N SER A 145 7.14 20.58 -6.08
CA SER A 145 6.00 19.82 -5.58
C SER A 145 6.36 18.38 -5.22
N PHE A 146 7.35 17.78 -5.89
CA PHE A 146 7.76 16.40 -5.67
C PHE A 146 8.44 16.18 -4.31
N PRO A 147 9.52 16.91 -3.94
CA PRO A 147 10.12 16.77 -2.62
C PRO A 147 9.16 17.20 -1.50
N ILE A 148 8.29 18.19 -1.73
CA ILE A 148 7.28 18.59 -0.75
C ILE A 148 6.30 17.45 -0.47
N VAL A 149 5.73 16.85 -1.53
CA VAL A 149 4.80 15.72 -1.37
C VAL A 149 5.51 14.51 -0.75
N GLY A 150 6.73 14.16 -1.19
CA GLY A 150 7.48 13.06 -0.59
C GLY A 150 7.78 13.29 0.90
N ALA A 151 8.11 14.52 1.30
CA ALA A 151 8.28 14.88 2.71
C ALA A 151 6.98 14.74 3.51
N MET A 152 5.85 15.22 2.98
CA MET A 152 4.53 15.07 3.62
C MET A 152 4.11 13.60 3.74
N VAL A 153 4.31 12.78 2.71
CA VAL A 153 4.07 11.33 2.79
C VAL A 153 4.96 10.70 3.86
N GLY A 154 6.25 11.06 3.88
CA GLY A 154 7.19 10.61 4.89
C GLY A 154 6.76 10.95 6.31
N THR A 155 6.20 12.15 6.55
CA THR A 155 5.69 12.52 7.89
C THR A 155 4.43 11.75 8.26
N TYR A 156 3.49 11.53 7.33
CA TYR A 156 2.30 10.70 7.61
C TYR A 156 2.68 9.26 7.98
N VAL A 157 3.58 8.66 7.21
CA VAL A 157 4.09 7.31 7.45
C VAL A 157 4.88 7.24 8.75
N LEU A 158 5.68 8.27 9.04
CA LEU A 158 6.39 8.41 10.32
C LEU A 158 5.40 8.42 11.50
N SER A 159 4.34 9.23 11.43
CA SER A 159 3.31 9.28 12.48
C SER A 159 2.66 7.92 12.70
N ALA A 160 2.28 7.21 11.62
CA ALA A 160 1.73 5.86 11.69
C ALA A 160 2.71 4.85 12.30
N ALA A 161 3.98 4.93 11.93
CA ALA A 161 5.04 4.05 12.43
C ALA A 161 5.38 4.32 13.91
N VAL A 162 5.31 5.58 14.36
CA VAL A 162 5.45 5.94 15.78
C VAL A 162 4.30 5.38 16.60
N ILE A 163 3.06 5.49 16.11
CA ILE A 163 1.89 4.85 16.76
C ILE A 163 2.12 3.34 16.87
N ALA A 164 2.57 2.70 15.79
CA ALA A 164 2.90 1.27 15.78
C ALA A 164 3.95 0.90 16.83
N LEU A 165 5.03 1.67 16.93
CA LEU A 165 6.10 1.47 17.90
C LEU A 165 5.58 1.58 19.34
N ILE A 166 4.80 2.62 19.65
CA ILE A 166 4.23 2.84 20.99
C ILE A 166 3.31 1.69 21.38
N VAL A 167 2.41 1.29 20.47
CA VAL A 167 1.47 0.20 20.73
C VAL A 167 2.22 -1.12 20.96
N ASN A 168 3.21 -1.43 20.11
CA ASN A 168 4.00 -2.65 20.24
C ASN A 168 4.79 -2.69 21.57
N GLY A 169 5.37 -1.55 21.98
CA GLY A 169 6.06 -1.41 23.26
C GLY A 169 5.13 -1.63 24.46
N ARG A 170 3.92 -1.05 24.44
CA ARG A 170 2.92 -1.25 25.51
C ARG A 170 2.45 -2.69 25.62
N VAL A 171 2.23 -3.35 24.49
CA VAL A 171 1.83 -4.77 24.46
C VAL A 171 2.92 -5.66 25.03
N ALA A 172 4.19 -5.39 24.70
CA ALA A 172 5.32 -6.12 25.24
C ALA A 172 5.42 -5.93 26.76
N ALA A 173 5.28 -4.69 27.25
CA ALA A 173 5.35 -4.37 28.68
C ALA A 173 4.21 -5.03 29.50
N LEU A 174 3.01 -5.15 28.92
CA LEU A 174 1.85 -5.75 29.58
C LEU A 174 1.84 -7.29 29.54
N GLY A 175 2.74 -7.94 28.80
CA GLY A 175 2.75 -9.41 28.68
C GLY A 175 1.55 -10.02 27.93
N ILE A 176 0.60 -9.19 27.47
CA ILE A 176 -0.66 -9.63 26.83
C ILE A 176 -0.51 -10.00 25.35
N ARG A 177 0.69 -10.38 24.90
CA ARG A 177 1.00 -10.61 23.48
C ARG A 177 0.08 -11.66 22.84
N HIS A 178 -0.31 -12.69 23.62
CA HIS A 178 -1.25 -13.73 23.18
C HIS A 178 -2.66 -13.18 22.91
N GLN A 179 -3.24 -12.44 23.85
CA GLN A 179 -4.57 -11.84 23.69
C GLN A 179 -4.57 -10.74 22.61
N TYR A 180 -3.50 -9.95 22.54
CA TYR A 180 -3.29 -8.93 21.53
C TYR A 180 -3.22 -9.55 20.12
N SER A 181 -2.66 -10.76 19.97
CA SER A 181 -2.56 -11.43 18.67
C SER A 181 -3.92 -11.62 17.98
N ARG A 182 -5.00 -11.90 18.72
CA ARG A 182 -6.35 -12.11 18.15
C ARG A 182 -6.96 -10.80 17.64
N ARG A 183 -6.88 -9.72 18.42
CA ARG A 183 -7.39 -8.39 18.00
C ARG A 183 -6.54 -7.80 16.86
N VAL A 184 -5.22 -7.95 16.93
CA VAL A 184 -4.32 -7.56 15.84
C VAL A 184 -4.59 -8.33 14.57
N THR A 185 -4.94 -9.61 14.66
CA THR A 185 -5.27 -10.41 13.48
C THR A 185 -6.48 -9.80 12.76
N ASN A 186 -7.56 -9.45 13.47
CA ASN A 186 -8.72 -8.82 12.84
C ASN A 186 -8.39 -7.45 12.23
N THR A 187 -7.65 -6.60 12.96
CA THR A 187 -7.21 -5.29 12.45
C THR A 187 -6.30 -5.44 11.23
N ARG A 188 -5.36 -6.39 11.26
CA ARG A 188 -4.48 -6.71 10.14
C ARG A 188 -5.26 -7.23 8.93
N THR A 189 -6.20 -8.15 9.14
CA THR A 189 -7.09 -8.65 8.09
C THR A 189 -7.88 -7.51 7.45
N PHE A 190 -8.39 -6.58 8.25
CA PHE A 190 -9.09 -5.40 7.74
C PHE A 190 -8.19 -4.48 6.91
N PHE A 191 -6.98 -4.17 7.39
CA PHE A 191 -6.05 -3.34 6.60
C PHE A 191 -5.54 -4.05 5.34
N LEU A 192 -5.29 -5.36 5.39
CA LEU A 192 -4.97 -6.15 4.20
C LEU A 192 -6.13 -6.17 3.20
N PHE A 193 -7.38 -6.19 3.68
CA PHE A 193 -8.55 -6.04 2.82
C PHE A 193 -8.56 -4.69 2.11
N LEU A 194 -8.35 -3.59 2.84
CA LEU A 194 -8.27 -2.25 2.26
C LEU A 194 -7.13 -2.14 1.25
N GLU A 195 -5.94 -2.65 1.59
CA GLU A 195 -4.77 -2.69 0.70
C GLU A 195 -5.07 -3.47 -0.59
N THR A 196 -5.67 -4.66 -0.48
CA THR A 196 -6.03 -5.48 -1.65
C THR A 196 -7.07 -4.78 -2.53
N CYS A 197 -8.04 -4.08 -1.92
CA CYS A 197 -9.02 -3.29 -2.65
C CYS A 197 -8.36 -2.13 -3.39
N ALA A 198 -7.46 -1.40 -2.73
CA ALA A 198 -6.71 -0.32 -3.36
C ALA A 198 -5.89 -0.82 -4.56
N PHE A 199 -5.12 -1.90 -4.39
CA PHE A 199 -4.37 -2.51 -5.50
C PHE A 199 -5.26 -2.99 -6.64
N ALA A 200 -6.43 -3.55 -6.33
CA ALA A 200 -7.38 -3.98 -7.37
C ALA A 200 -7.97 -2.79 -8.15
N VAL A 201 -8.29 -1.69 -7.48
CA VAL A 201 -8.71 -0.43 -8.14
C VAL A 201 -7.60 0.07 -9.06
N PHE A 202 -6.36 0.16 -8.56
CA PHE A 202 -5.23 0.64 -9.37
C PHE A 202 -4.92 -0.28 -10.55
N ALA A 203 -4.99 -1.61 -10.37
CA ALA A 203 -4.84 -2.56 -11.46
C ALA A 203 -5.92 -2.35 -12.53
N ALA A 204 -7.18 -2.18 -12.12
CA ALA A 204 -8.28 -1.94 -13.04
C ALA A 204 -8.15 -0.60 -13.78
N LEU A 205 -7.72 0.47 -13.08
CA LEU A 205 -7.42 1.77 -13.70
C LEU A 205 -6.26 1.68 -14.69
N GLY A 206 -5.20 0.93 -14.37
CA GLY A 206 -4.09 0.70 -15.29
C GLY A 206 -4.53 -0.04 -16.55
N LEU A 207 -5.34 -1.10 -16.40
CA LEU A 207 -5.92 -1.82 -17.53
C LEU A 207 -6.83 -0.93 -18.37
N ASP A 208 -7.68 -0.13 -17.74
CA ASP A 208 -8.57 0.80 -18.43
C ASP A 208 -7.79 1.85 -19.24
N ARG A 209 -6.74 2.45 -18.66
CA ARG A 209 -5.89 3.40 -19.36
C ARG A 209 -5.13 2.77 -20.53
N ALA A 210 -4.60 1.56 -20.35
CA ALA A 210 -3.97 0.83 -21.44
C ALA A 210 -4.98 0.51 -22.56
N ALA A 211 -6.19 0.05 -22.19
CA ALA A 211 -7.25 -0.25 -23.14
C ALA A 211 -7.74 1.00 -23.88
N ALA A 212 -7.85 2.16 -23.23
CA ALA A 212 -8.21 3.41 -23.88
C ALA A 212 -7.20 3.84 -24.95
N ILE A 213 -5.92 3.55 -24.74
CA ILE A 213 -4.87 3.85 -25.71
C ILE A 213 -4.89 2.84 -26.87
N LEU A 214 -5.06 1.55 -26.58
CA LEU A 214 -4.97 0.47 -27.58
C LEU A 214 -6.29 0.23 -28.35
N PHE A 215 -7.43 0.48 -27.70
CA PHE A 215 -8.78 0.11 -28.14
C PHE A 215 -9.79 1.22 -27.78
N PRO A 216 -9.77 2.38 -28.44
CA PRO A 216 -10.56 3.57 -28.07
C PRO A 216 -12.08 3.43 -28.20
N VAL A 217 -12.58 2.27 -28.61
CA VAL A 217 -14.00 2.01 -28.89
C VAL A 217 -14.71 1.28 -27.73
N ILE A 218 -13.99 0.85 -26.70
CA ILE A 218 -14.55 0.07 -25.59
C ILE A 218 -15.08 1.01 -24.48
N PRO A 219 -16.33 0.87 -24.00
CA PRO A 219 -16.82 1.67 -22.88
C PRO A 219 -16.08 1.36 -21.57
N HIS A 220 -15.23 2.32 -21.16
CA HIS A 220 -14.24 2.28 -20.08
C HIS A 220 -14.80 2.06 -18.65
N GLY A 221 -16.10 2.25 -18.45
CA GLY A 221 -16.70 2.17 -17.10
C GLY A 221 -16.75 0.78 -16.49
N ILE A 222 -16.91 -0.28 -17.29
CA ILE A 222 -17.19 -1.64 -16.77
C ILE A 222 -15.94 -2.28 -16.14
N ILE A 223 -14.76 -2.00 -16.70
CA ILE A 223 -13.49 -2.60 -16.26
C ILE A 223 -13.13 -2.11 -14.85
N VAL A 224 -13.26 -0.80 -14.60
CA VAL A 224 -12.86 -0.16 -13.34
C VAL A 224 -13.65 -0.69 -12.13
N TRP A 225 -14.94 -0.97 -12.29
CA TRP A 225 -15.79 -1.45 -11.19
C TRP A 225 -15.71 -2.97 -10.96
N SER A 226 -15.33 -3.74 -11.98
CA SER A 226 -15.25 -5.21 -11.89
C SER A 226 -14.17 -5.70 -10.90
N GLY A 227 -13.01 -5.04 -10.86
CA GLY A 227 -11.89 -5.42 -9.98
C GLY A 227 -12.23 -5.32 -8.48
N PRO A 228 -12.74 -4.18 -7.99
CA PRO A 228 -13.16 -4.02 -6.60
C PRO A 228 -14.25 -4.99 -6.18
N LEU A 229 -15.22 -5.27 -7.06
CA LEU A 229 -16.30 -6.23 -6.82
C LEU A 229 -15.78 -7.66 -6.64
N VAL A 230 -14.86 -8.10 -7.50
CA VAL A 230 -14.23 -9.43 -7.40
C VAL A 230 -13.40 -9.53 -6.11
N THR A 231 -12.61 -8.51 -5.81
CA THR A 231 -11.80 -8.45 -4.58
C THR A 231 -12.66 -8.46 -3.33
N ALA A 232 -13.72 -7.66 -3.27
CA ALA A 232 -14.66 -7.64 -2.16
C ALA A 232 -15.30 -9.01 -1.94
N THR A 233 -15.72 -9.67 -3.02
CA THR A 233 -16.31 -11.01 -2.96
C THR A 233 -15.32 -12.04 -2.41
N ALA A 234 -14.06 -12.03 -2.90
CA ALA A 234 -13.01 -12.92 -2.40
C ALA A 234 -12.74 -12.73 -0.90
N TRP A 235 -12.75 -11.50 -0.42
CA TRP A 235 -12.54 -11.19 1.00
C TRP A 235 -13.75 -11.54 1.88
N ILE A 236 -14.98 -11.41 1.38
CA ILE A 236 -16.17 -11.89 2.10
C ILE A 236 -16.08 -13.41 2.32
N ILE A 237 -15.67 -14.16 1.29
CA ILE A 237 -15.47 -15.62 1.37
C ILE A 237 -14.35 -15.95 2.36
N LEU A 238 -13.21 -15.25 2.29
CA LEU A 238 -12.09 -15.43 3.20
C LEU A 238 -12.48 -15.14 4.66
N GLY A 239 -13.18 -14.03 4.91
CA GLY A 239 -13.63 -13.65 6.25
C GLY A 239 -14.65 -14.62 6.85
N ARG A 240 -15.44 -15.31 6.03
CA ARG A 240 -16.30 -16.43 6.48
C ARG A 240 -15.46 -17.64 6.89
N ARG A 241 -14.45 -18.01 6.10
CA ARG A 241 -13.54 -19.14 6.41
C ARG A 241 -12.73 -18.90 7.69
N LEU A 242 -12.17 -17.70 7.87
CA LEU A 242 -11.40 -17.36 9.07
C LEU A 242 -12.26 -17.38 10.34
N ARG A 243 -13.53 -16.96 10.28
CA ARG A 243 -14.46 -17.06 11.42
C ARG A 243 -14.84 -18.52 11.73
N ALA A 244 -15.02 -19.35 10.71
CA ALA A 244 -15.29 -20.77 10.88
C ALA A 244 -14.10 -21.49 11.53
N SER A 245 -12.86 -21.20 11.13
CA SER A 245 -11.68 -21.82 11.77
C SER A 245 -11.50 -21.37 13.23
N GLN A 246 -11.82 -20.12 13.55
CA GLN A 246 -11.72 -19.61 14.94
C GLN A 246 -12.78 -20.17 15.88
N THR A 247 -13.95 -20.57 15.36
CA THR A 247 -15.02 -21.18 16.17
C THR A 247 -14.74 -22.66 16.42
N ALA A 248 -14.14 -23.36 15.46
CA ALA A 248 -13.67 -24.73 15.64
C ALA A 248 -12.59 -24.84 16.74
N ASP A 249 -11.59 -23.96 16.72
CA ASP A 249 -10.45 -23.99 17.66
C ASP A 249 -10.87 -23.68 19.13
N ASN A 250 -11.92 -22.88 19.32
CA ASN A 250 -12.47 -22.60 20.65
C ASN A 250 -13.24 -23.81 21.24
N GLY A 251 -13.78 -24.70 20.40
CA GLY A 251 -14.59 -25.84 20.84
C GLY A 251 -13.76 -27.00 21.43
N ASP A 252 -12.46 -27.03 21.14
CA ASP A 252 -11.54 -28.07 21.62
C ASP A 252 -10.90 -27.73 22.99
N VAL A 253 -11.08 -26.51 23.50
CA VAL A 253 -10.53 -26.07 24.80
C VAL A 253 -11.52 -26.32 25.97
N GLU A 254 -12.80 -26.59 25.68
CA GLU A 254 -13.84 -26.84 26.69
C GLU A 254 -14.15 -28.32 26.94
N LYS A 255 -13.36 -29.26 26.38
CA LYS A 255 -13.47 -30.70 26.64
C LYS A 255 -12.23 -31.24 27.35
#